data_AF-A0A0Q7MF21-F1
#
_entry.id   AF-A0A0Q7MF21-F1
#
_cell.length_a   1.000
_cell.length_b   1.000
_cell.length_c   1.000
_cell.angle_alpha   90.00
_cell.angle_beta   90.00
_cell.angle_gamma   90.00
#
_symmetry.space_group_name_H-M   'P 1'
#
loop_
_entity.id
_entity.type
_entity.pdbx_description
1 polymer ?
#
loop_
_entity_poly.entity_id
_entity_poly.type
_entity_poly.pdbx_seq_one_letter_code
_entity_poly.pdbx_strand_id
1 'polypeptide(L)'
;MSYEHPQSPPPSSADQTRTLGMLAHLGGILAYFYAGWVAALVIWLVNREKPSGAADEARVALNFQLTVLIALIVCAIVRSIPVIGFVGWLGFLAVSIISLVLSILAAVAVQRGGSYRYPFSLELVR
;
A
#
# COMPACT_ATOMS: atom_id res chain seq x y z
N MET A 1 -35.18 -27.80 -12.84
CA MET A 1 -34.87 -27.35 -11.47
C MET A 1 -33.85 -26.23 -11.58
N SER A 2 -34.28 -24.97 -11.42
CA SER A 2 -33.37 -23.83 -11.38
C SER A 2 -32.75 -23.80 -9.99
N TYR A 3 -31.44 -23.97 -9.89
CA TYR A 3 -30.73 -23.78 -8.64
C TYR A 3 -30.76 -22.29 -8.31
N GLU A 4 -31.52 -21.89 -7.29
CA GLU A 4 -31.37 -20.57 -6.69
C GLU A 4 -29.97 -20.52 -6.06
N HIS A 5 -29.06 -19.80 -6.71
CA HIS A 5 -27.75 -19.53 -6.13
C HIS A 5 -27.99 -18.64 -4.90
N PRO A 6 -27.58 -19.03 -3.68
CA PRO A 6 -27.73 -18.16 -2.52
C PRO A 6 -26.98 -16.86 -2.82
N GLN A 7 -27.69 -15.74 -2.98
CA GLN A 7 -27.06 -14.44 -3.10
C GLN A 7 -26.56 -14.05 -1.71
N SER A 8 -25.24 -14.01 -1.54
CA SER A 8 -24.66 -13.46 -0.33
C SER A 8 -25.11 -12.00 -0.18
N PRO A 9 -25.52 -11.56 1.02
CA PRO A 9 -25.90 -10.17 1.22
C PRO A 9 -24.72 -9.25 0.84
N PRO A 10 -25.00 -8.08 0.23
CA PRO A 10 -23.95 -7.15 -0.15
C PRO A 10 -23.10 -6.78 1.09
N PRO A 11 -21.77 -6.62 0.93
CA PRO A 11 -20.90 -6.29 2.06
C PRO A 11 -21.35 -4.98 2.70
N SER A 12 -21.25 -4.91 4.03
CA SER A 12 -21.54 -3.67 4.74
C SER A 12 -20.56 -2.56 4.31
N SER A 13 -20.93 -1.29 4.49
CA SER A 13 -20.03 -0.15 4.21
C SER A 13 -18.72 -0.24 4.99
N ALA A 14 -18.76 -0.81 6.20
CA ALA A 14 -17.58 -1.08 7.02
C ALA A 14 -16.69 -2.18 6.42
N ASP A 15 -17.29 -3.26 5.92
CA ASP A 15 -16.52 -4.34 5.29
C ASP A 15 -15.89 -3.88 3.99
N GLN A 16 -16.60 -3.10 3.17
CA GLN A 16 -16.03 -2.48 1.98
C GLN A 16 -14.85 -1.57 2.33
N THR A 17 -14.96 -0.80 3.42
CA THR A 17 -13.87 0.05 3.90
C THR A 17 -12.63 -0.77 4.27
N ARG A 18 -12.81 -1.85 5.05
CA ARG A 18 -11.72 -2.76 5.44
C ARG A 18 -11.06 -3.41 4.23
N THR A 19 -11.86 -3.92 3.30
CA THR A 19 -11.35 -4.58 2.09
C THR A 19 -10.57 -3.61 1.22
N LEU A 20 -11.11 -2.41 0.94
CA LEU A 20 -10.43 -1.42 0.11
C LEU A 20 -9.17 -0.86 0.77
N GLY A 21 -9.21 -0.55 2.07
CA GLY A 21 -8.02 -0.09 2.79
C GLY A 21 -6.93 -1.17 2.84
N MET A 22 -7.30 -2.41 3.15
CA MET A 22 -6.39 -3.55 3.08
C MET A 22 -5.74 -3.68 1.69
N LEU A 23 -6.55 -3.67 0.62
CA LEU A 23 -6.06 -3.75 -0.76
C LEU A 23 -5.12 -2.60 -1.12
N ALA A 24 -5.40 -1.38 -0.63
CA ALA A 24 -4.53 -0.24 -0.86
C ALA A 24 -3.13 -0.49 -0.27
N HIS A 25 -3.02 -1.04 0.95
CA HIS A 25 -1.73 -1.38 1.54
C HIS A 25 -1.05 -2.57 0.86
N LEU A 26 -1.77 -3.65 0.55
CA LEU A 26 -1.24 -4.83 -0.15
C LEU A 26 -0.77 -4.51 -1.56
N GLY A 27 -1.33 -3.48 -2.20
CA GLY A 27 -0.85 -2.94 -3.47
C GLY A 27 0.65 -2.62 -3.44
N GLY A 28 1.19 -2.28 -2.27
CA GLY A 28 2.62 -2.01 -2.07
C GLY A 28 3.53 -3.19 -2.41
N ILE A 29 3.02 -4.42 -2.44
CA ILE A 29 3.77 -5.60 -2.92
C ILE A 29 4.18 -5.43 -4.40
N LEU A 30 3.39 -4.69 -5.19
CA LEU A 30 3.74 -4.36 -6.57
C LEU A 30 4.88 -3.32 -6.68
N ALA A 31 5.43 -2.83 -5.57
CA ALA A 31 6.60 -1.95 -5.57
C ALA A 31 7.82 -2.60 -6.22
N TYR A 32 7.92 -3.94 -6.20
CA TYR A 32 8.97 -4.68 -6.91
C TYR A 32 8.89 -4.54 -8.44
N PHE A 33 7.74 -4.11 -8.96
CA PHE A 33 7.52 -3.76 -10.37
C PHE A 33 7.42 -2.25 -10.59
N TYR A 34 7.84 -1.44 -9.61
CA TYR A 34 7.69 0.03 -9.58
C TYR A 34 6.24 0.53 -9.69
N ALA A 35 5.27 -0.35 -9.50
CA ALA A 35 3.83 -0.08 -9.65
C ALA A 35 3.05 -0.12 -8.32
N GLY A 36 3.75 -0.23 -7.18
CA GLY A 36 3.15 -0.38 -5.85
C GLY A 36 2.11 0.68 -5.50
N TRP A 37 2.37 1.92 -5.90
CA TRP A 37 1.55 3.10 -5.64
C TRP A 37 0.23 3.14 -6.43
N VAL A 38 0.12 2.40 -7.53
CA VAL A 38 -1.02 2.51 -8.46
C VAL A 38 -2.31 2.03 -7.80
N ALA A 39 -2.27 0.92 -7.07
CA ALA A 39 -3.44 0.38 -6.39
C ALA A 39 -3.98 1.35 -5.33
N ALA A 40 -3.11 1.89 -4.48
CA ALA A 40 -3.52 2.88 -3.47
C ALA A 40 -4.03 4.18 -4.12
N LEU A 41 -3.39 4.63 -5.21
CA LEU A 41 -3.82 5.83 -5.94
C LEU A 41 -5.23 5.66 -6.53
N VAL A 42 -5.50 4.54 -7.21
CA VAL A 42 -6.81 4.26 -7.81
C VAL A 42 -7.87 4.19 -6.72
N ILE A 43 -7.61 3.46 -5.63
CA ILE A 43 -8.57 3.33 -4.53
C ILE A 43 -8.82 4.70 -3.87
N TRP A 44 -7.78 5.50 -3.67
CA TRP A 44 -7.92 6.85 -3.13
C TRP A 44 -8.77 7.72 -4.05
N LEU A 45 -8.46 7.83 -5.35
CA LEU A 45 -9.21 8.64 -6.31
C LEU A 45 -10.69 8.25 -6.39
N VAL A 46 -10.98 6.95 -6.42
CA VAL A 46 -12.36 6.42 -6.55
C VAL A 46 -13.18 6.65 -5.28
N ASN A 47 -12.54 6.74 -4.11
CA ASN A 47 -13.24 6.84 -2.83
C ASN A 47 -13.10 8.20 -2.13
N ARG A 48 -12.27 9.12 -2.63
CA ARG A 48 -11.97 10.42 -1.98
C ARG A 48 -13.21 11.31 -1.73
N GLU A 49 -14.25 11.17 -2.54
CA GLU A 49 -15.48 11.97 -2.44
C GLU A 49 -16.58 11.26 -1.64
N LYS A 50 -16.33 10.00 -1.21
CA LYS A 50 -17.28 9.21 -0.46
C LYS A 50 -17.04 9.40 1.04
N PRO A 51 -18.08 9.40 1.88
CA PRO A 51 -17.95 9.44 3.34
C PRO A 51 -17.53 8.05 3.89
N SER A 52 -16.44 7.48 3.37
CA SER A 52 -15.91 6.19 3.80
C SER A 52 -14.46 6.30 4.25
N GLY A 53 -14.08 5.56 5.30
CA GLY A 53 -12.69 5.53 5.79
C GLY A 53 -11.70 4.88 4.81
N ALA A 54 -12.18 4.35 3.68
CA ALA A 54 -11.35 3.73 2.66
C ALA A 54 -10.40 4.73 1.99
N ALA A 55 -10.86 5.98 1.81
CA ALA A 55 -10.04 7.04 1.24
C ALA A 55 -8.86 7.40 2.16
N ASP A 56 -9.09 7.42 3.47
CA ASP A 56 -8.05 7.77 4.46
C ASP A 56 -6.95 6.71 4.48
N GLU A 57 -7.30 5.42 4.58
CA GLU A 57 -6.31 4.33 4.54
C GLU A 57 -5.60 4.27 3.18
N ALA A 58 -6.31 4.47 2.07
CA ALA A 58 -5.71 4.50 0.75
C ALA A 58 -4.71 5.67 0.59
N ARG A 59 -5.01 6.84 1.17
CA ARG A 59 -4.08 7.97 1.22
C ARG A 59 -2.81 7.63 2.02
N VAL A 60 -2.97 6.99 3.18
CA VAL A 60 -1.83 6.57 4.02
C VAL A 60 -0.97 5.55 3.28
N ALA A 61 -1.59 4.55 2.65
CA ALA A 61 -0.91 3.57 1.81
C ALA A 61 -0.15 4.23 0.65
N LEU A 62 -0.79 5.18 -0.05
CA LEU A 62 -0.22 5.89 -1.19
C LEU A 62 1.02 6.70 -0.80
N ASN A 63 0.94 7.46 0.28
CA ASN A 63 2.05 8.24 0.83
C ASN A 63 3.25 7.35 1.19
N PHE A 64 2.98 6.20 1.81
CA PHE A 64 4.02 5.22 2.11
C PHE A 64 4.64 4.60 0.85
N GLN A 65 3.83 4.16 -0.11
CA GLN A 65 4.31 3.53 -1.34
C GLN A 65 5.15 4.49 -2.18
N LEU A 66 4.79 5.78 -2.22
CA LEU A 66 5.57 6.81 -2.89
C LEU A 66 6.89 7.09 -2.14
N THR A 67 6.88 7.04 -0.80
CA THR A 67 8.10 7.13 0.02
C THR A 67 9.06 5.97 -0.28
N VAL A 68 8.53 4.74 -0.34
CA VAL A 68 9.31 3.54 -0.68
C VAL A 68 9.85 3.64 -2.10
N LEU A 69 9.05 4.10 -3.07
CA LEU A 69 9.50 4.29 -4.46
C LEU A 69 10.71 5.23 -4.52
N ILE A 70 10.65 6.38 -3.82
CA ILE A 70 11.77 7.32 -3.76
C ILE A 70 13.01 6.64 -3.15
N ALA A 71 12.85 5.90 -2.05
CA ALA A 71 13.94 5.18 -1.42
C ALA A 71 14.57 4.13 -2.36
N LEU A 72 13.76 3.36 -3.10
CA LEU A 72 14.24 2.39 -4.07
C LEU A 72 15.00 3.05 -5.24
N ILE A 73 14.55 4.21 -5.71
CA ILE A 73 15.26 4.99 -6.73
C ILE A 73 16.62 5.45 -6.21
N VAL A 74 16.69 5.97 -4.98
CA VAL A 74 17.97 6.36 -4.35
C VAL A 74 18.91 5.16 -4.24
N CYS A 75 18.41 4.01 -3.78
CA CYS A 75 19.21 2.78 -3.73
C CYS A 75 19.69 2.35 -5.12
N ALA A 76 18.87 2.49 -6.16
CA ALA A 76 19.24 2.17 -7.53
C ALA A 76 20.35 3.08 -8.07
N ILE A 77 20.32 4.38 -7.74
CA ILE A 77 21.37 5.35 -8.08
C ILE A 77 22.66 5.01 -7.33
N VAL A 78 22.60 4.74 -6.03
CA VAL A 78 23.80 4.37 -5.26
C VAL A 78 24.41 3.06 -5.79
N ARG A 79 23.56 2.11 -6.18
CA ARG A 79 23.98 0.82 -6.76
C ARG A 79 24.75 0.98 -8.08
N SER A 80 24.50 2.03 -8.87
CA SER A 80 25.19 2.24 -10.14
C SER A 80 26.63 2.77 -9.98
N ILE A 81 27.01 3.18 -8.76
CA ILE A 81 28.36 3.69 -8.47
C ILE A 81 29.29 2.51 -8.16
N PRO A 82 30.38 2.27 -8.92
CA PRO A 82 31.21 1.07 -8.78
C PRO A 82 31.83 0.86 -7.39
N VAL A 83 32.20 1.96 -6.71
CA VAL A 83 32.91 1.93 -5.42
C VAL A 83 31.98 1.58 -4.25
N ILE A 84 30.72 2.03 -4.30
CA ILE A 84 29.74 1.88 -3.20
C ILE A 84 28.50 1.08 -3.62
N GLY A 85 28.50 0.48 -4.80
CA GLY A 85 27.33 -0.17 -5.38
C GLY A 85 26.78 -1.32 -4.54
N PHE A 86 27.65 -2.00 -3.79
CA PHE A 86 27.26 -3.03 -2.82
C PHE A 86 26.36 -2.46 -1.70
N VAL A 87 26.62 -1.25 -1.22
CA VAL A 87 25.78 -0.56 -0.23
C VAL A 87 24.40 -0.26 -0.81
N GLY A 88 24.34 0.17 -2.07
CA GLY A 88 23.07 0.39 -2.77
C GLY A 88 22.25 -0.89 -2.92
N TRP A 89 22.90 -2.02 -3.22
CA TRP A 89 22.23 -3.33 -3.28
C TRP A 89 21.70 -3.78 -1.91
N LEU A 90 22.51 -3.64 -0.85
CA LEU A 90 22.08 -3.99 0.51
C LEU A 90 20.92 -3.09 0.99
N GLY A 91 20.99 -1.79 0.69
CA GLY A 91 19.92 -0.84 0.97
C GLY A 91 18.63 -1.18 0.23
N PHE A 92 18.71 -1.55 -1.05
CA PHE A 92 17.55 -1.99 -1.83
C PHE A 92 16.86 -3.19 -1.18
N LEU A 93 17.62 -4.19 -0.73
CA LEU A 93 17.09 -5.38 -0.05
C LEU A 93 16.46 -5.02 1.30
N ALA A 94 17.10 -4.18 2.09
CA ALA A 94 16.58 -3.74 3.39
C ALA A 94 15.26 -2.97 3.24
N VAL A 95 15.21 -1.95 2.35
CA VAL A 95 14.00 -1.17 2.06
C VAL A 95 12.87 -2.07 1.56
N SER A 96 13.20 -3.00 0.66
CA SER A 96 12.27 -3.99 0.13
C SER A 96 11.59 -4.81 1.23
N ILE A 97 12.38 -5.38 2.15
CA ILE A 97 11.86 -6.23 3.23
C ILE A 97 11.05 -5.39 4.24
N ILE A 98 11.58 -4.24 4.66
CA ILE A 98 10.89 -3.34 5.60
C ILE A 98 9.54 -2.90 5.01
N SER A 99 9.52 -2.51 3.73
CA SER A 99 8.30 -2.09 3.05
C SER A 99 7.24 -3.18 2.99
N LEU A 100 7.65 -4.42 2.74
CA LEU A 100 6.76 -5.58 2.70
C LEU A 100 6.14 -5.85 4.06
N VAL A 101 6.97 -5.91 5.11
CA VAL A 101 6.53 -6.16 6.48
C VAL A 101 5.55 -5.07 6.92
N LEU A 102 5.90 -3.79 6.74
CA LEU A 102 5.02 -2.69 7.14
C LEU A 102 3.70 -2.68 6.35
N SER A 103 3.73 -3.02 5.05
CA SER A 103 2.50 -3.11 4.24
C SER A 103 1.59 -4.24 4.69
N ILE A 104 2.15 -5.40 5.06
CA ILE A 104 1.37 -6.53 5.61
C ILE A 104 0.79 -6.15 6.97
N LEU A 105 1.57 -5.53 7.86
CA LEU A 105 1.09 -5.07 9.17
C LEU A 105 -0.05 -4.06 9.03
N ALA A 106 0.08 -3.11 8.09
CA ALA A 106 -0.97 -2.14 7.79
C ALA A 106 -2.24 -2.81 7.26
N ALA A 107 -2.09 -3.71 6.28
CA ALA A 107 -3.19 -4.49 5.74
C ALA A 107 -3.94 -5.29 6.82
N VAL A 108 -3.22 -5.97 7.71
CA VAL A 108 -3.82 -6.75 8.81
C VAL A 108 -4.50 -5.83 9.83
N ALA A 109 -3.91 -4.70 10.17
CA ALA A 109 -4.50 -3.74 11.10
C ALA A 109 -5.83 -3.18 10.57
N VAL A 110 -5.86 -2.80 9.29
CA VAL A 110 -7.08 -2.29 8.62
C VAL A 110 -8.13 -3.37 8.47
N GLN A 111 -7.73 -4.61 8.13
CA GLN A 111 -8.66 -5.74 8.01
C GLN A 111 -9.36 -6.08 9.35
N ARG A 112 -8.70 -5.81 10.49
CA ARG A 112 -9.29 -5.94 11.84
C ARG A 112 -10.20 -4.77 12.23
N GLY A 113 -10.37 -3.78 11.37
CA GLY A 113 -11.16 -2.57 11.62
C GLY A 113 -10.40 -1.45 12.34
N GLY A 114 -9.07 -1.56 12.46
CA GLY A 114 -8.22 -0.47 12.92
C GLY A 114 -7.76 0.45 11.78
N SER A 115 -6.86 1.37 12.10
CA SER A 115 -6.08 2.17 11.15
C SER A 115 -4.59 1.90 11.35
N TYR A 116 -3.77 2.15 10.34
CA TYR A 116 -2.33 2.02 10.48
C TYR A 116 -1.61 3.30 10.09
N ARG A 117 -0.72 3.78 10.97
CA ARG A 117 0.21 4.86 10.64
C ARG A 117 1.61 4.30 10.48
N TYR A 118 2.15 4.48 9.28
CA TYR A 118 3.53 4.09 9.01
C TYR A 118 4.49 4.92 9.88
N PRO A 119 5.53 4.30 10.46
CA PRO A 119 6.52 5.00 11.28
C PRO A 119 7.31 6.04 10.48
N PHE A 120 7.41 5.83 9.16
CA PHE A 120 8.06 6.74 8.24
C PHE A 120 7.28 6.78 6.91
N SER A 121 6.67 7.93 6.61
CA SER A 121 6.00 8.20 5.34
C SER A 121 6.00 9.71 5.07
N LEU A 122 6.33 10.10 3.86
CA LEU A 122 6.19 11.47 3.38
C LEU A 122 4.71 11.76 3.09
N GLU A 123 4.18 12.86 3.64
CA GLU A 123 2.82 13.28 3.39
C GLU A 123 2.73 14.10 2.10
N LEU A 124 2.63 13.40 0.98
CA LEU A 124 2.65 13.98 -0.37
C LEU A 124 1.24 14.27 -0.87
N VAL A 125 0.28 13.42 -0.52
CA VAL A 125 -1.14 13.57 -0.85
C VAL A 125 -1.92 13.98 0.39
N ARG A 126 -2.77 15.02 0.22
CA ARG A 126 -3.67 15.58 1.23
C ARG A 126 -5.15 15.35 0.97
#